data_AF-A0A7U9R406-F1
#
_entry.id   AF-A0A7U9R406-F1
#
_cell.length_a   1.000
_cell.length_b   1.000
_cell.length_c   1.000
_cell.angle_alpha   90.00
_cell.angle_beta   90.00
_cell.angle_gamma   90.00
#
_symmetry.space_group_name_H-M   'P 1'
#
loop_
_entity.id
_entity.type
_entity.pdbx_description
1 polymer ?
#
loop_
_entity_poly.entity_id
_entity_poly.type
_entity_poly.pdbx_seq_one_letter_code
_entity_poly.pdbx_strand_id
1 'polypeptide(L)'
;MERVTLKEYEAAKAAVLYGKEYKENSEMENNVIHKQYVCKDGSGVFYERTENGVTEFWSTEHSKSRLYVDKVENKPAHEEKEELSESRQKAIKRMYKLVYWFADEMLKEEDAEKREAAEFERQCKEEPDKLQFRVSAHDNNARVMKDCMREARDAAEFLRNRENDIEEWQIAGINAMCDQCNVEKVIPYDLPTAIKGLLCMHILCKPLCIEAVTK
;
A
#
# COMPACT_ATOMS: atom_id res chain seq x y z
N MET A 1 12.13 -40.57 -16.31
CA MET A 1 11.25 -39.50 -16.79
C MET A 1 12.09 -38.31 -17.20
N GLU A 2 11.86 -37.80 -18.39
CA GLU A 2 12.61 -36.67 -18.96
C GLU A 2 11.97 -35.35 -18.52
N ARG A 3 12.78 -34.39 -18.06
CA ARG A 3 12.31 -33.05 -17.71
C ARG A 3 12.35 -32.18 -18.96
N VAL A 4 11.25 -31.49 -19.23
CA VAL A 4 11.11 -30.65 -20.43
C VAL A 4 10.80 -29.20 -20.06
N THR A 5 11.06 -28.30 -20.99
CA THR A 5 10.75 -26.87 -20.89
C THR A 5 9.28 -26.58 -21.19
N LEU A 6 8.80 -25.40 -20.80
CA LEU A 6 7.43 -24.94 -21.11
C LEU A 6 7.14 -24.98 -22.62
N LYS A 7 8.10 -24.56 -23.44
CA LYS A 7 7.97 -24.58 -24.91
C LYS A 7 7.75 -25.98 -25.46
N GLU A 8 8.44 -26.98 -24.90
CA GLU A 8 8.31 -28.38 -25.32
C GLU A 8 6.99 -29.00 -24.85
N TYR A 9 6.51 -28.61 -23.66
CA TYR A 9 5.19 -28.97 -23.16
C TYR A 9 4.07 -28.39 -24.03
N GLU A 10 4.10 -27.09 -24.31
CA GLU A 10 3.13 -26.42 -25.17
C GLU A 10 3.14 -26.98 -26.59
N ALA A 11 4.32 -27.24 -27.16
CA ALA A 11 4.45 -27.87 -28.47
C ALA A 11 3.86 -29.28 -28.49
N ALA A 12 4.08 -30.07 -27.43
CA ALA A 12 3.51 -31.42 -27.32
C ALA A 12 1.98 -31.41 -27.17
N LYS A 13 1.43 -30.44 -26.43
CA LYS A 13 -0.02 -30.28 -26.29
C LYS A 13 -0.65 -29.78 -27.59
N ALA A 14 -0.01 -28.81 -28.26
CA ALA A 14 -0.43 -28.29 -29.56
C ALA A 14 -0.37 -29.36 -30.65
N ALA A 15 0.65 -30.23 -30.68
CA ALA A 15 0.72 -31.32 -31.66
C ALA A 15 -0.54 -32.21 -31.65
N VAL A 16 -1.13 -32.44 -30.48
CA VAL A 16 -2.33 -33.27 -30.34
C VAL A 16 -3.61 -32.47 -30.56
N LEU A 17 -3.71 -31.26 -29.99
CA LEU A 17 -4.97 -30.50 -29.86
C LEU A 17 -5.12 -29.32 -30.84
N TYR A 18 -4.04 -28.82 -31.46
CA TYR A 18 -4.07 -27.59 -32.25
C TYR A 18 -4.98 -27.73 -33.48
N GLY A 19 -5.94 -26.81 -33.60
CA GLY A 19 -6.90 -26.80 -34.70
C GLY A 19 -7.98 -27.88 -34.62
N LYS A 20 -8.07 -28.63 -33.51
CA LYS A 20 -9.06 -29.71 -33.32
C LYS A 20 -10.04 -29.35 -32.20
N GLU A 21 -11.29 -29.79 -32.36
CA GLU A 21 -12.24 -29.77 -31.25
C GLU A 21 -11.94 -30.93 -30.29
N TYR A 22 -11.82 -30.63 -29.00
CA TYR A 22 -11.60 -31.64 -27.97
C TYR A 22 -12.55 -31.45 -26.79
N LYS A 23 -12.69 -32.52 -25.99
CA LYS A 23 -13.38 -32.52 -24.70
C LYS A 23 -12.34 -32.62 -23.58
N GLU A 24 -12.38 -31.68 -22.63
CA GLU A 24 -11.59 -31.72 -21.40
C GLU A 24 -12.39 -32.41 -20.29
N ASN A 25 -11.83 -33.45 -19.69
CA ASN A 25 -12.30 -34.05 -18.44
C ASN A 25 -11.24 -33.75 -17.37
N SER A 26 -11.67 -33.25 -16.21
CA SER A 26 -10.79 -32.94 -15.09
C SER A 26 -11.32 -33.60 -13.82
N GLU A 27 -10.44 -34.32 -13.13
CA GLU A 27 -10.74 -35.02 -11.87
C GLU A 27 -9.64 -34.68 -10.85
N MET A 28 -10.02 -34.59 -9.58
CA MET A 28 -9.09 -34.27 -8.49
C MET A 28 -9.18 -35.36 -7.43
N GLU A 29 -8.06 -36.01 -7.16
CA GLU A 29 -7.94 -37.06 -6.15
C GLU A 29 -6.69 -36.79 -5.29
N ASN A 30 -6.83 -36.73 -3.96
CA ASN A 30 -5.71 -36.62 -3.01
C ASN A 30 -4.69 -35.50 -3.35
N ASN A 31 -5.16 -34.29 -3.68
CA ASN A 31 -4.34 -33.14 -4.11
C ASN A 31 -3.57 -33.35 -5.44
N VAL A 32 -3.92 -34.37 -6.21
CA VAL A 32 -3.43 -34.60 -7.57
C VAL A 32 -4.53 -34.24 -8.54
N ILE A 33 -4.21 -33.40 -9.53
CA ILE A 33 -5.13 -33.02 -10.59
C ILE A 33 -4.85 -33.89 -11.81
N HIS A 34 -5.88 -34.60 -12.27
CA HIS A 34 -5.85 -35.40 -13.48
C HIS A 34 -6.68 -34.69 -14.55
N LYS A 35 -6.06 -34.36 -15.69
CA LYS A 35 -6.77 -33.84 -16.87
C LYS A 35 -6.58 -34.73 -18.07
N GLN A 36 -7.65 -34.92 -18.82
CA GLN A 36 -7.68 -35.67 -20.05
C GLN A 36 -8.34 -34.83 -21.14
N TYR A 37 -7.65 -34.65 -22.25
CA TYR A 37 -8.13 -33.92 -23.42
C TYR A 37 -8.30 -34.91 -24.57
N VAL A 38 -9.55 -35.18 -24.94
CA VAL A 38 -9.92 -36.15 -25.98
C VAL A 38 -10.39 -35.41 -27.22
N CYS A 39 -9.68 -35.52 -28.34
CA CYS A 39 -10.13 -34.94 -29.61
C CYS A 39 -11.42 -35.63 -30.07
N LYS A 40 -12.44 -34.85 -30.47
CA LYS A 40 -13.75 -35.39 -30.86
C LYS A 40 -13.70 -36.25 -32.13
N ASP A 41 -12.69 -36.02 -32.96
CA ASP A 41 -12.41 -36.82 -34.18
C ASP A 41 -11.70 -38.14 -33.89
N GLY A 42 -11.38 -38.43 -32.61
CA GLY A 42 -10.65 -39.63 -32.20
C GLY A 42 -9.16 -39.63 -32.57
N SER A 43 -8.62 -38.51 -33.06
CA SER A 43 -7.25 -38.43 -33.57
C SER A 43 -6.17 -38.52 -32.47
N GLY A 44 -6.53 -38.26 -31.21
CA GLY A 44 -5.59 -38.39 -30.11
C GLY A 44 -6.14 -37.99 -28.76
N VAL A 45 -5.41 -38.39 -27.73
CA VAL A 45 -5.69 -38.03 -26.33
C VAL A 45 -4.42 -37.49 -25.69
N PHE A 46 -4.54 -36.38 -24.99
CA PHE A 46 -3.49 -35.79 -24.16
C PHE A 46 -3.85 -35.93 -22.68
N TYR A 47 -2.89 -36.34 -21.87
CA TYR A 47 -3.06 -36.60 -20.44
C TYR A 47 -2.12 -35.71 -19.64
N GLU A 48 -2.64 -35.13 -18.56
CA GLU A 48 -1.89 -34.35 -17.58
C GLU A 48 -2.18 -34.89 -16.18
N ARG A 49 -1.13 -35.03 -15.38
CA ARG A 49 -1.19 -35.29 -13.96
C ARG A 49 -0.32 -34.26 -13.25
N THR A 50 -0.94 -33.39 -12.46
CA THR A 50 -0.25 -32.32 -11.74
C THR A 50 -0.25 -32.60 -10.25
N GLU A 51 0.95 -32.68 -9.67
CA GLU A 51 1.18 -32.90 -8.24
C GLU A 51 2.29 -31.97 -7.76
N ASN A 52 2.01 -31.15 -6.75
CA ASN A 52 2.99 -30.23 -6.12
C ASN A 52 3.79 -29.36 -7.11
N GLY A 53 3.12 -28.80 -8.13
CA GLY A 53 3.74 -27.92 -9.14
C GLY A 53 4.53 -28.66 -10.24
N VAL A 54 4.54 -29.99 -10.22
CA VAL A 54 5.10 -30.82 -11.29
C VAL A 54 3.97 -31.41 -12.10
N THR A 55 3.95 -31.12 -13.40
CA THR A 55 3.00 -31.69 -14.36
C THR A 55 3.66 -32.82 -15.13
N GLU A 56 3.24 -34.05 -14.87
CA GLU A 56 3.52 -35.19 -15.72
C GLU A 56 2.52 -35.23 -16.87
N PHE A 57 3.00 -35.38 -18.10
CA PHE A 57 2.12 -35.45 -19.27
C PHE A 57 2.58 -36.48 -20.29
N TRP A 58 1.62 -37.02 -21.02
CA TRP A 58 1.83 -37.97 -22.12
C TRP A 58 0.67 -37.89 -23.11
N SER A 59 0.86 -38.48 -24.29
CA SER A 59 -0.20 -38.54 -25.30
C SER A 59 -0.24 -39.90 -25.98
N THR A 60 -1.29 -40.11 -26.78
CA THR A 60 -1.39 -41.29 -27.66
C THR A 60 -0.24 -41.39 -28.66
N GLU A 61 0.31 -40.26 -29.12
CA GLU A 61 1.45 -40.20 -30.03
C GLU A 61 2.79 -40.35 -29.30
N HIS A 62 2.86 -39.92 -28.04
CA HIS A 62 4.04 -40.01 -27.19
C HIS A 62 3.71 -40.68 -25.86
N SER A 63 3.76 -42.01 -25.85
CA SER A 63 3.43 -42.87 -24.71
C SER A 63 4.42 -42.77 -23.54
N LYS A 64 5.60 -42.19 -23.75
CA LYS A 64 6.58 -41.94 -22.68
C LYS A 64 6.20 -40.66 -21.93
N SER A 65 6.01 -40.76 -20.62
CA SER A 65 5.71 -39.61 -19.78
C SER A 65 6.91 -38.66 -19.66
N ARG A 66 6.59 -37.37 -19.72
CA ARG A 66 7.52 -36.25 -19.59
C ARG A 66 7.07 -35.37 -18.44
N LEU A 67 8.04 -34.78 -17.74
CA LEU A 67 7.79 -33.91 -16.59
C LEU A 67 8.04 -32.47 -16.99
N TYR A 68 6.98 -31.67 -16.98
CA TYR A 68 7.10 -30.22 -16.94
C TYR A 68 7.09 -29.80 -15.47
N VAL A 69 8.24 -29.32 -14.99
CA VAL A 69 8.27 -28.58 -13.72
C VAL A 69 7.98 -27.16 -14.11
N ASP A 70 6.84 -26.64 -13.65
CA ASP A 70 6.58 -25.22 -13.78
C ASP A 70 7.74 -24.53 -13.10
N LYS A 71 8.61 -23.87 -13.87
CA LYS A 71 9.59 -22.97 -13.29
C LYS A 71 8.74 -21.86 -12.73
N VAL A 72 8.32 -22.05 -11.48
CA VAL A 72 8.02 -21.00 -10.54
C VAL A 72 9.23 -20.07 -10.70
N GLU A 73 9.08 -19.04 -11.54
CA GLU A 73 9.69 -17.77 -11.19
C GLU A 73 9.40 -17.65 -9.70
N ASN A 74 10.44 -17.53 -8.89
CA ASN A 74 10.30 -17.11 -7.51
C ASN A 74 9.64 -15.72 -7.50
N LYS A 75 8.36 -15.62 -7.86
CA LYS A 75 7.42 -14.93 -7.02
C LYS A 75 7.26 -15.89 -5.85
N PRO A 76 7.85 -15.58 -4.66
CA PRO A 76 7.33 -16.19 -3.44
C PRO A 76 5.80 -16.05 -3.47
N ALA A 77 5.07 -16.87 -2.71
CA ALA A 77 3.65 -16.67 -2.46
C ALA A 77 3.35 -15.22 -2.04
N HIS A 78 3.26 -14.32 -3.02
CA HIS A 78 2.29 -13.28 -3.02
C HIS A 78 1.04 -14.10 -3.25
N GLU A 79 0.28 -14.30 -2.16
CA GLU A 79 -1.06 -13.71 -2.13
C GLU A 79 -1.25 -12.86 -3.39
N GLU A 80 -2.17 -13.19 -4.28
CA GLU A 80 -2.64 -12.21 -5.25
C GLU A 80 -3.00 -10.97 -4.42
N LYS A 81 -2.04 -10.06 -4.32
CA LYS A 81 -2.09 -8.94 -3.42
C LYS A 81 -2.90 -7.96 -4.19
N GLU A 82 -4.21 -8.20 -4.22
CA GLU A 82 -5.25 -7.33 -4.74
C GLU A 82 -4.77 -5.89 -4.58
N GLU A 83 -4.42 -5.26 -5.70
CA GLU A 83 -3.80 -3.95 -5.65
C GLU A 83 -4.77 -3.01 -4.97
N LEU A 84 -4.28 -2.21 -4.01
CA LEU A 84 -5.13 -1.19 -3.37
C LEU A 84 -5.77 -0.36 -4.48
N SER A 85 -7.07 -0.07 -4.36
CA SER A 85 -7.78 0.73 -5.35
C SER A 85 -7.03 2.04 -5.64
N GLU A 86 -7.09 2.52 -6.89
CA GLU A 86 -6.38 3.74 -7.29
C GLU A 86 -6.76 4.94 -6.41
N SER A 87 -8.03 5.01 -5.98
CA SER A 87 -8.54 6.04 -5.07
C SER A 87 -7.88 5.96 -3.69
N ARG A 88 -7.67 4.75 -3.16
CA ARG A 88 -6.98 4.50 -1.89
C ARG A 88 -5.50 4.83 -2.01
N GLN A 89 -4.84 4.43 -3.10
CA GLN A 89 -3.44 4.79 -3.37
C GLN A 89 -3.25 6.31 -3.49
N LYS A 90 -4.21 7.00 -4.12
CA LYS A 90 -4.22 8.46 -4.23
C LYS A 90 -4.35 9.12 -2.86
N ALA A 91 -5.24 8.62 -2.00
CA ALA A 91 -5.39 9.11 -0.63
C ALA A 91 -4.10 8.92 0.18
N ILE A 92 -3.46 7.76 0.11
CA ILE A 92 -2.16 7.48 0.78
C ILE A 92 -1.09 8.48 0.32
N LYS A 93 -0.95 8.69 -1.00
CA LYS A 93 0.01 9.66 -1.56
C LYS A 93 -0.27 11.08 -1.06
N ARG A 94 -1.54 11.47 -0.93
CA ARG A 94 -1.95 12.78 -0.40
C ARG A 94 -1.57 12.93 1.08
N MET A 95 -1.74 11.89 1.89
CA MET A 95 -1.34 11.94 3.30
C MET A 95 0.18 12.12 3.48
N TYR A 96 1.00 11.43 2.67
CA TYR A 96 2.45 11.66 2.71
C TYR A 96 2.86 13.07 2.23
N LYS A 97 2.16 13.62 1.22
CA LYS A 97 2.36 15.02 0.82
C LYS A 97 2.00 15.99 1.95
N LEU A 98 0.96 15.69 2.72
CA LEU A 98 0.55 16.47 3.87
C LEU A 98 1.62 16.46 4.97
N VAL A 99 2.20 15.28 5.27
CA VAL A 99 3.36 15.17 6.18
C VAL A 99 4.51 16.06 5.70
N TYR A 100 4.85 16.00 4.41
CA TYR A 100 5.94 16.80 3.85
C TYR A 100 5.66 18.31 3.97
N TRP A 101 4.42 18.73 3.73
CA TRP A 101 4.01 20.13 3.88
C TRP A 101 4.18 20.63 5.32
N PHE A 102 3.68 19.88 6.31
CA PHE A 102 3.84 20.24 7.72
C PHE A 102 5.31 20.22 8.17
N ALA A 103 6.14 19.33 7.60
CA ALA A 103 7.57 19.34 7.88
C ALA A 103 8.23 20.64 7.41
N ASP A 104 7.88 21.13 6.23
CA ASP A 104 8.40 22.41 5.70
C ASP A 104 7.95 23.61 6.55
N GLU A 105 6.67 23.66 6.96
CA GLU A 105 6.17 24.71 7.85
C GLU A 105 6.84 24.68 9.23
N MET A 106 7.07 23.48 9.80
CA MET A 106 7.81 23.33 11.06
C MET A 106 9.22 23.92 10.95
N LEU A 107 9.94 23.61 9.86
CA LEU A 107 11.30 24.12 9.64
C LEU A 107 11.31 25.65 9.50
N LYS A 108 10.30 26.23 8.84
CA LYS A 108 10.16 27.69 8.74
C LYS A 108 9.98 28.34 10.10
N GLU A 109 9.16 27.77 10.97
CA GLU A 109 8.96 28.27 12.34
C GLU A 109 10.26 28.19 13.16
N GLU A 110 10.98 27.06 13.09
CA GLU A 110 12.26 26.89 13.78
C GLU A 110 13.34 27.87 13.28
N ASP A 111 13.39 28.15 11.98
CA ASP A 111 14.35 29.10 11.41
C ASP A 111 13.95 30.56 11.64
N ALA A 112 12.65 30.85 11.73
CA ALA A 112 12.15 32.16 12.16
C ALA A 112 12.53 32.43 13.62
N GLU A 113 12.33 31.46 14.52
CA GLU A 113 12.72 31.57 15.94
C GLU A 113 14.18 31.97 16.09
N LYS A 114 15.08 31.24 15.42
CA LYS A 114 16.53 31.51 15.51
C LYS A 114 16.87 32.92 15.04
N ARG A 115 16.21 33.38 13.98
CA ARG A 115 16.46 34.70 13.39
C ARG A 115 15.97 35.81 14.30
N GLU A 116 14.71 35.72 14.76
CA GLU A 116 14.10 36.70 15.67
C GLU A 116 14.80 36.72 17.03
N ALA A 117 15.23 35.56 17.54
CA ALA A 117 16.02 35.47 18.77
C ALA A 117 17.36 36.20 18.63
N ALA A 118 18.08 35.99 17.53
CA ALA A 118 19.35 36.66 17.27
C ALA A 118 19.20 38.18 17.08
N GLU A 119 18.12 38.62 16.41
CA GLU A 119 17.79 40.03 16.25
C GLU A 119 17.47 40.69 17.59
N PHE A 120 16.68 40.02 18.44
CA PHE A 120 16.37 40.51 19.79
C PHE A 120 17.63 40.61 20.66
N GLU A 121 18.53 39.62 20.62
CA GLU A 121 19.81 39.68 21.33
C GLU A 121 20.69 40.83 20.85
N ARG A 122 20.67 41.13 19.54
CA ARG A 122 21.39 42.28 18.98
C ARG A 122 20.78 43.59 19.49
N GLN A 123 19.46 43.75 19.45
CA GLN A 123 18.77 44.94 19.94
C GLN A 123 19.00 45.19 21.44
N CYS A 124 19.00 44.12 22.25
CA CYS A 124 19.33 44.21 23.68
C CYS A 124 20.78 44.71 23.93
N LYS A 125 21.72 44.37 23.04
CA LYS A 125 23.12 44.81 23.14
C LYS A 125 23.32 46.26 22.66
N GLU A 126 22.58 46.68 21.64
CA GLU A 126 22.65 48.03 21.07
C GLU A 126 21.97 49.07 21.97
N GLU A 127 20.90 48.68 22.69
CA GLU A 127 20.13 49.59 23.55
C GLU A 127 19.98 49.03 24.98
N PRO A 128 21.08 48.92 25.76
CA PRO A 128 21.09 48.28 27.08
C PRO A 128 20.25 49.01 28.13
N ASP A 129 20.03 50.31 27.95
CA ASP A 129 19.26 51.16 28.87
C ASP A 129 17.74 51.05 28.65
N LYS A 130 17.29 50.38 27.58
CA LYS A 130 15.87 50.15 27.31
C LYS A 130 15.45 48.77 27.76
N LEU A 131 14.34 48.72 28.50
CA LEU A 131 13.69 47.46 28.86
C LEU A 131 12.98 46.88 27.64
N GLN A 132 13.44 45.71 27.18
CA GLN A 132 12.90 45.00 26.02
C GLN A 132 12.43 43.60 26.43
N PHE A 133 11.32 43.13 25.86
CA PHE A 133 10.79 41.79 26.10
C PHE A 133 10.45 41.11 24.77
N ARG A 134 10.73 39.81 24.69
CA ARG A 134 10.37 38.95 23.56
C ARG A 134 9.28 37.97 23.98
N VAL A 135 8.22 37.88 23.17
CA VAL A 135 7.21 36.82 23.27
C VAL A 135 7.21 36.08 21.94
N SER A 136 7.53 34.78 21.97
CA SER A 136 7.58 33.93 20.79
C SER A 136 6.57 32.80 20.90
N ALA A 137 5.91 32.49 19.79
CA ALA A 137 5.03 31.32 19.65
C ALA A 137 5.65 30.21 18.81
N HIS A 138 6.85 30.41 18.25
CA HIS A 138 7.46 29.51 17.28
C HIS A 138 7.62 28.07 17.80
N ASP A 139 8.10 27.89 19.03
CA ASP A 139 8.24 26.57 19.65
C ASP A 139 6.92 25.81 19.73
N ASN A 140 5.84 26.52 20.08
CA ASN A 140 4.51 25.92 20.16
C ASN A 140 3.96 25.62 18.75
N ASN A 141 4.18 26.50 17.78
CA ASN A 141 3.76 26.30 16.40
C ASN A 141 4.48 25.07 15.79
N ALA A 142 5.80 24.96 15.96
CA ALA A 142 6.58 23.81 15.51
C ALA A 142 6.09 22.50 16.17
N ARG A 143 5.74 22.56 17.46
CA ARG A 143 5.13 21.41 18.15
C ARG A 143 3.78 21.01 17.53
N VAL A 144 2.92 21.97 17.20
CA VAL A 144 1.65 21.70 16.52
C VAL A 144 1.90 21.01 15.17
N MET A 145 2.85 21.51 14.35
CA MET A 145 3.19 20.86 13.08
C MET A 145 3.64 19.41 13.26
N LYS A 146 4.39 19.13 14.32
CA LYS A 146 4.85 17.78 14.65
C LYS A 146 3.69 16.84 14.98
N ASP A 147 2.67 17.32 15.68
CA ASP A 147 1.47 16.54 15.96
C ASP A 147 0.65 16.31 14.68
N CYS A 148 0.48 17.33 13.83
CA CYS A 148 -0.16 17.20 12.52
C CYS A 148 0.55 16.16 11.62
N MET A 149 1.88 16.16 11.60
CA MET A 149 2.69 15.16 10.88
C MET A 149 2.44 13.74 11.40
N ARG A 150 2.39 13.56 12.72
CA ARG A 150 2.13 12.24 13.33
C ARG A 150 0.76 11.72 12.91
N GLU A 151 -0.26 12.57 12.98
CA GLU A 151 -1.61 12.17 12.61
C GLU A 151 -1.76 11.86 11.13
N ALA A 152 -1.16 12.66 10.25
CA ALA A 152 -1.18 12.41 8.81
C ALA A 152 -0.43 11.10 8.46
N ARG A 153 0.69 10.82 9.15
CA ARG A 153 1.43 9.56 9.01
C ARG A 153 0.60 8.37 9.48
N ASP A 154 -0.03 8.46 10.66
CA ASP A 154 -0.89 7.41 11.19
C ASP A 154 -2.02 7.09 10.20
N ALA A 155 -2.68 8.13 9.66
CA ALA A 155 -3.73 7.96 8.66
C ALA A 155 -3.20 7.29 7.38
N ALA A 156 -2.00 7.66 6.91
CA ALA A 156 -1.36 7.02 5.76
C ALA A 156 -1.06 5.53 6.02
N GLU A 157 -0.56 5.19 7.20
CA GLU A 157 -0.28 3.82 7.62
C GLU A 157 -1.56 3.00 7.72
N PHE A 158 -2.62 3.58 8.28
CA PHE A 158 -3.94 2.96 8.36
C PHE A 158 -4.55 2.70 6.98
N LEU A 159 -4.49 3.69 6.08
CA LEU A 159 -4.92 3.54 4.69
C LEU A 159 -4.10 2.48 3.94
N ARG A 160 -2.81 2.30 4.28
CA ARG A 160 -1.93 1.32 3.64
C ARG A 160 -2.17 -0.11 4.12
N ASN A 161 -2.65 -0.30 5.36
CA ASN A 161 -2.96 -1.63 5.88
C ASN A 161 -4.20 -2.21 5.19
N ARG A 162 -4.02 -3.33 4.48
CA ARG A 162 -5.06 -3.97 3.68
C ARG A 162 -6.14 -4.65 4.52
N GLU A 163 -5.81 -5.02 5.75
CA GLU A 163 -6.75 -5.64 6.69
C GLU A 163 -7.80 -4.64 7.20
N ASN A 164 -7.51 -3.33 7.08
CA ASN A 164 -8.47 -2.30 7.44
C ASN A 164 -9.54 -2.22 6.36
N ASP A 165 -10.77 -2.52 6.78
CA ASP A 165 -11.98 -2.26 6.02
C ASP A 165 -12.21 -0.75 5.96
N ILE A 166 -12.13 -0.20 4.74
CA ILE A 166 -12.26 1.24 4.50
C ILE A 166 -13.23 1.40 3.34
N GLU A 167 -14.36 2.02 3.63
CA GLU A 167 -15.43 2.19 2.67
C GLU A 167 -15.04 3.23 1.61
N GLU A 168 -15.55 3.06 0.39
CA GLU A 168 -15.22 3.95 -0.73
C GLU A 168 -15.59 5.42 -0.45
N TRP A 169 -16.67 5.66 0.28
CA TRP A 169 -17.11 7.01 0.65
C TRP A 169 -16.13 7.69 1.63
N GLN A 170 -15.45 6.94 2.51
CA GLN A 170 -14.42 7.50 3.39
C GLN A 170 -13.22 7.96 2.55
N ILE A 171 -12.79 7.14 1.58
CA ILE A 171 -11.69 7.48 0.66
C ILE A 171 -12.07 8.69 -0.21
N ALA A 172 -13.32 8.74 -0.68
CA ALA A 172 -13.84 9.89 -1.42
C ALA A 172 -13.86 11.16 -0.56
N GLY A 173 -14.27 11.04 0.71
CA GLY A 173 -14.26 12.14 1.67
C GLY A 173 -12.86 12.71 1.91
N ILE A 174 -11.86 11.86 2.15
CA ILE A 174 -10.46 12.28 2.29
C ILE A 174 -9.99 13.03 1.04
N ASN A 175 -10.29 12.47 -0.14
CA ASN A 175 -9.89 13.10 -1.38
C ASN A 175 -10.56 14.47 -1.57
N ALA A 176 -11.86 14.58 -1.29
CA ALA A 176 -12.59 15.85 -1.36
C ALA A 176 -12.01 16.90 -0.40
N MET A 177 -11.68 16.53 0.84
CA MET A 177 -11.03 17.42 1.80
C MET A 177 -9.69 17.94 1.28
N CYS A 178 -8.84 17.06 0.73
CA CYS A 178 -7.57 17.48 0.12
C CYS A 178 -7.78 18.36 -1.13
N ASP A 179 -8.79 18.08 -1.93
CA ASP A 179 -9.12 18.88 -3.11
C ASP A 179 -9.58 20.29 -2.71
N GLN A 180 -10.37 20.41 -1.64
CA GLN A 180 -10.75 21.72 -1.09
C GLN A 180 -9.53 22.52 -0.61
N CYS A 181 -8.59 21.88 0.08
CA CYS A 181 -7.33 22.54 0.49
C CYS A 181 -6.54 23.07 -0.72
N ASN A 182 -6.55 22.33 -1.84
CA ASN A 182 -5.90 22.76 -3.07
C ASN A 182 -6.61 23.94 -3.76
N VAL A 183 -7.93 24.05 -3.61
CA VAL A 183 -8.72 25.18 -4.13
C VAL A 183 -8.45 26.43 -3.28
N GLU A 184 -8.51 26.30 -1.96
CA GLU A 184 -8.34 27.41 -1.02
C GLU A 184 -6.87 27.83 -0.87
N LYS A 185 -5.92 26.98 -1.28
CA LYS A 185 -4.48 27.17 -1.06
C LYS A 185 -4.11 27.29 0.42
N VAL A 186 -4.90 26.67 1.28
CA VAL A 186 -4.72 26.64 2.73
C VAL A 186 -4.86 25.20 3.20
N ILE A 187 -4.00 24.80 4.14
CA ILE A 187 -4.06 23.51 4.82
C ILE A 187 -4.40 23.77 6.29
N PRO A 188 -5.61 23.38 6.75
CA PRO A 188 -5.98 23.48 8.16
C PRO A 188 -5.15 22.55 9.04
N TYR A 189 -4.79 23.00 10.25
CA TYR A 189 -4.02 22.18 11.21
C TYR A 189 -4.80 20.97 11.75
N ASP A 190 -6.13 21.05 11.76
CA ASP A 190 -7.04 19.99 12.18
C ASP A 190 -7.37 19.00 11.04
N LEU A 191 -6.92 19.25 9.81
CA LEU A 191 -7.17 18.36 8.67
C LEU A 191 -6.74 16.90 8.94
N PRO A 192 -5.52 16.62 9.46
CA PRO A 192 -5.13 15.25 9.81
C PRO A 192 -6.05 14.61 10.85
N THR A 193 -6.44 15.36 11.88
CA THR A 193 -7.35 14.89 12.93
C THR A 193 -8.72 14.56 12.36
N ALA A 194 -9.26 15.43 11.50
CA ALA A 194 -10.54 15.24 10.83
C ALA A 194 -10.52 14.00 9.92
N ILE A 195 -9.41 13.75 9.21
CA ILE A 195 -9.22 12.55 8.40
C ILE A 195 -9.18 11.28 9.27
N LYS A 196 -8.47 11.30 10.40
CA LYS A 196 -8.50 10.18 11.37
C LYS A 196 -9.91 9.93 11.90
N GLY A 197 -10.67 11.00 12.17
CA GLY A 197 -12.08 10.92 12.55
C GLY A 197 -12.94 10.26 11.47
N LEU A 198 -12.78 10.66 10.21
CA LEU A 198 -13.46 10.07 9.05
C LEU A 198 -13.13 8.58 8.87
N LEU A 199 -11.89 8.19 9.14
CA LEU A 199 -11.44 6.79 9.10
C LEU A 199 -11.86 5.97 10.32
N CYS A 200 -12.62 6.56 11.26
CA CYS A 200 -12.98 5.93 12.53
C CYS A 200 -11.77 5.38 13.31
N MET A 201 -10.60 5.98 13.09
CA MET A 201 -9.38 5.68 13.82
C MET A 201 -9.52 6.33 15.19
N HIS A 202 -10.21 5.64 16.12
CA HIS A 202 -10.47 6.07 17.49
C HIS A 202 -9.58 7.23 17.91
N ILE A 203 -10.17 8.41 18.03
CA ILE A 203 -9.52 9.53 18.70
C ILE A 203 -9.26 8.98 20.11
N LEU A 204 -8.04 8.51 20.35
CA LEU A 204 -7.51 8.42 21.70
C LEU A 204 -7.48 9.87 22.15
N CYS A 205 -8.63 10.36 22.62
CA CYS A 205 -8.69 11.48 23.54
C CYS A 205 -7.74 11.05 24.63
N LYS A 206 -6.50 11.52 24.58
CA LYS A 206 -5.64 11.47 25.74
C LYS A 206 -6.52 12.08 26.83
N PRO A 207 -6.90 11.33 27.87
CA PRO A 207 -7.44 12.00 29.03
C PRO A 207 -6.39 13.06 29.35
N LEU A 208 -6.78 14.33 29.32
CA LEU A 208 -6.04 15.36 30.02
C LEU A 208 -5.99 14.82 31.44
N CYS A 209 -4.90 14.11 31.78
CA CYS A 209 -4.55 13.81 33.13
C CYS A 209 -4.36 15.18 33.75
N ILE A 210 -5.44 15.70 34.32
CA ILE A 210 -5.37 16.64 35.41
C ILE A 210 -4.67 15.83 36.49
N GLU A 211 -3.33 15.81 36.43
CA GLU A 211 -2.53 15.46 37.59
C GLU A 211 -2.88 16.54 38.61
N ALA A 212 -3.85 16.22 39.46
CA ALA A 212 -4.11 16.96 40.66
C ALA A 212 -2.80 16.87 41.46
N VAL A 213 -2.00 17.93 41.37
CA VAL A 213 -0.86 18.16 42.24
C VAL A 213 -1.44 18.36 43.64
N THR A 214 -1.66 17.26 44.35
CA THR A 214 -1.86 17.29 45.80
C THR A 214 -0.51 17.60 46.42
N LYS A 215 -0.41 18.81 46.97
CA LYS A 215 0.67 19.24 47.86
C LYS A 215 0.74 18.38 49.11
#